data_AF-A0A368GV14-F1
#
_entry.id   AF-A0A368GV14-F1
#
_cell.length_a   1.000
_cell.length_b   1.000
_cell.length_c   1.000
_cell.angle_alpha   90.00
_cell.angle_beta   90.00
_cell.angle_gamma   90.00
#
_symmetry.space_group_name_H-M   'P 1'
#
loop_
_entity.id
_entity.type
_entity.pdbx_description
1 polymer ?
#
loop_
_entity_poly.entity_id
_entity_poly.type
_entity_poly.pdbx_seq_one_letter_code
_entity_poly.pdbx_strand_id
1 'polypeptide(L)'
;MLGLRRFVLPTHTLIARTIQTSSSRSKGFFGAGRDGYDHYKDNIKQVVKHGEPSRRRFMAIFCCIALPCLAAGMWVAYRDHKARYEQDRPPYIPYAFLNVRNKPFPWGDGNHSLFHNKAEQYVPGVGFEEERKKH
;
A
#
# COMPACT_ATOMS: atom_id res chain seq x y z
N MET A 1 18.37 90.35 25.41
CA MET A 1 17.34 90.55 24.38
C MET A 1 16.46 89.31 24.33
N LEU A 2 15.23 89.42 24.88
CA LEU A 2 14.23 88.36 24.92
C LEU A 2 13.63 88.13 23.53
N GLY A 3 13.83 86.95 22.96
CA GLY A 3 13.10 86.49 21.77
C GLY A 3 12.04 85.48 22.19
N LEU A 4 10.77 85.92 22.22
CA LEU A 4 9.61 85.07 22.50
C LEU A 4 9.51 83.94 21.46
N ARG A 5 9.67 82.69 21.90
CA ARG A 5 9.23 81.51 21.14
C ARG A 5 7.71 81.41 21.23
N ARG A 6 7.03 81.67 20.11
CA ARG A 6 5.59 81.42 19.94
C ARG A 6 5.35 79.90 20.01
N PHE A 7 4.79 79.43 21.12
CA PHE A 7 4.31 78.04 21.23
C PHE A 7 2.99 77.95 20.44
N VAL A 8 3.02 77.23 19.31
CA VAL A 8 1.81 76.77 18.62
C VAL A 8 1.48 75.39 19.19
N LEU A 9 0.29 75.22 19.76
CA LEU A 9 -0.20 73.91 20.22
C LEU A 9 -0.39 72.99 19.00
N PRO A 10 0.07 71.73 19.03
CA PRO A 10 -0.29 70.77 18.01
C PRO A 10 -1.76 70.41 18.18
N THR A 11 -2.60 70.79 17.21
CA THR A 11 -3.94 70.24 17.06
C THR A 11 -3.80 68.78 16.64
N HIS A 12 -3.69 67.88 17.62
CA HIS A 12 -3.78 66.45 17.39
C HIS A 12 -5.21 66.15 16.92
N THR A 13 -5.40 66.11 15.61
CA THR A 13 -6.59 65.52 14.98
C THR A 13 -6.64 64.06 15.41
N LEU A 14 -7.56 63.74 16.31
CA LEU A 14 -7.89 62.36 16.63
C LEU A 14 -8.54 61.72 15.40
N ILE A 15 -7.72 61.20 14.49
CA ILE A 15 -8.19 60.25 13.49
C ILE A 15 -8.52 58.98 14.27
N ALA A 16 -9.80 58.79 14.59
CA ALA A 16 -10.30 57.52 15.09
C ALA A 16 -9.97 56.44 14.07
N ARG A 17 -8.84 55.74 14.28
CA ARG A 17 -8.59 54.46 13.60
C ARG A 17 -9.70 53.54 14.09
N THR A 18 -10.67 53.27 13.23
CA THR A 18 -11.60 52.16 13.43
C THR A 18 -10.76 50.90 13.55
N ILE A 19 -10.54 50.43 14.77
CA ILE A 19 -10.04 49.10 15.02
C ILE A 19 -11.15 48.17 14.54
N GLN A 20 -11.08 47.74 13.28
CA GLN A 20 -11.82 46.57 12.84
C GLN A 20 -11.20 45.38 13.57
N THR A 21 -11.63 45.13 14.79
CA THR A 21 -11.42 43.84 15.43
C THR A 21 -12.20 42.84 14.58
N SER A 22 -11.52 42.15 13.67
CA SER A 22 -12.05 40.95 13.04
C SER A 22 -12.16 39.91 14.15
N SER A 23 -13.29 39.94 14.87
CA SER A 23 -13.63 38.93 15.86
C SER A 23 -13.62 37.59 15.13
N SER A 24 -12.58 36.77 15.37
CA SER A 24 -12.60 35.37 15.00
C SER A 24 -13.62 34.70 15.93
N ARG A 25 -14.91 34.79 15.57
CA ARG A 25 -15.98 34.10 16.26
C ARG A 25 -15.60 32.63 16.24
N SER A 26 -15.35 32.04 17.41
CA SER A 26 -15.18 30.60 17.54
C SER A 26 -16.45 29.95 17.01
N LYS A 27 -16.40 29.45 15.76
CA LYS A 27 -17.56 28.90 15.09
C LYS A 27 -17.82 27.51 15.66
N GLY A 28 -18.82 27.47 16.53
CA GLY A 28 -19.23 26.30 17.29
C GLY A 28 -19.80 25.17 16.41
N PHE A 29 -19.73 24.01 17.04
CA PHE A 29 -20.36 22.72 16.80
C PHE A 29 -21.58 22.68 15.87
N PHE A 30 -21.44 21.84 14.82
CA PHE A 30 -22.47 21.12 14.03
C PHE A 30 -23.79 21.85 13.69
N GLY A 31 -23.90 22.22 12.41
CA GLY A 31 -25.03 21.79 11.58
C GLY A 31 -26.29 22.66 11.49
N ALA A 32 -26.44 23.72 12.26
CA ALA A 32 -27.66 24.56 12.22
C ALA A 32 -27.35 26.00 11.77
N GLY A 33 -27.12 26.20 10.47
CA GLY A 33 -27.00 27.53 9.91
C GLY A 33 -26.53 27.55 8.46
N ARG A 34 -26.77 28.67 7.76
CA ARG A 34 -26.38 28.93 6.36
C ARG A 34 -24.90 28.62 6.06
N ASP A 35 -24.03 28.75 7.06
CA ASP A 35 -22.58 28.49 6.97
C ASP A 35 -22.19 27.01 7.18
N GLY A 36 -23.07 26.17 7.72
CA GLY A 36 -22.76 24.79 8.13
C GLY A 36 -22.40 23.87 6.97
N TYR A 37 -23.03 24.07 5.81
CA TYR A 37 -22.73 23.32 4.59
C TYR A 37 -21.34 23.65 4.05
N ASP A 38 -20.98 24.94 4.02
CA ASP A 38 -19.65 25.38 3.56
C ASP A 38 -18.55 24.91 4.51
N HIS A 39 -18.79 24.91 5.82
CA HIS A 39 -17.86 24.35 6.81
C HIS A 39 -17.65 22.85 6.65
N TYR A 40 -18.71 22.07 6.42
CA TYR A 40 -18.61 20.64 6.15
C TYR A 40 -17.84 20.38 4.85
N LYS A 41 -18.16 21.10 3.78
CA LYS A 41 -17.47 21.03 2.49
C LYS A 41 -15.98 21.35 2.61
N ASP A 42 -15.62 22.36 3.41
CA ASP A 42 -14.22 22.73 3.61
C ASP A 42 -13.47 21.75 4.51
N ASN A 43 -14.13 21.13 5.49
CA ASN A 43 -13.57 20.03 6.26
C ASN A 43 -13.23 18.83 5.37
N ILE A 44 -14.16 18.40 4.50
CA ILE A 44 -13.92 17.30 3.56
C ILE A 44 -12.76 17.63 2.61
N LYS A 45 -12.70 18.85 2.07
CA LYS A 45 -11.56 19.28 1.23
C LYS A 45 -10.24 19.29 2.02
N GLN A 46 -10.26 19.70 3.28
CA GLN A 46 -9.08 19.72 4.13
C GLN A 46 -8.55 18.30 4.37
N VAL A 47 -9.43 17.33 4.63
CA VAL A 47 -9.06 15.91 4.78
C VAL A 47 -8.39 15.38 3.50
N VAL A 48 -8.98 15.66 2.33
CA VAL A 48 -8.41 15.26 1.03
C VAL A 48 -7.04 15.92 0.79
N LYS A 49 -6.91 17.23 1.06
CA LYS A 49 -5.65 17.96 0.92
C LYS A 49 -4.57 17.44 1.87
N HIS A 50 -4.95 17.03 3.08
CA HIS A 50 -4.02 16.46 4.06
C HIS A 50 -3.54 15.06 3.64
N GLY A 51 -4.37 14.28 2.94
CA GLY A 51 -4.00 12.95 2.43
C GLY A 51 -3.09 12.96 1.20
N GLU A 52 -3.12 14.02 0.39
CA GLU A 52 -2.31 14.13 -0.84
C GLU A 52 -0.79 13.97 -0.65
N PRO A 53 -0.12 14.63 0.33
CA PRO A 53 1.31 14.40 0.57
C PRO A 53 1.61 12.98 1.02
N SER A 54 0.75 12.37 1.84
CA SER A 54 0.89 10.97 2.27
C SER A 54 0.77 10.02 1.08
N ARG A 55 -0.24 10.21 0.22
CA ARG A 55 -0.43 9.43 -1.01
C ARG A 55 0.80 9.50 -1.92
N ARG A 56 1.35 10.69 -2.15
CA ARG A 56 2.57 10.88 -2.95
C ARG A 56 3.77 10.14 -2.36
N ARG A 57 3.95 10.20 -1.04
CA ARG A 57 5.03 9.47 -0.35
C ARG A 57 4.89 7.96 -0.50
N PHE A 58 3.69 7.40 -0.31
CA PHE A 58 3.47 5.96 -0.48
C PHE A 58 3.72 5.50 -1.91
N MET A 59 3.29 6.28 -2.91
CA MET A 59 3.56 5.95 -4.31
C MET A 59 5.05 6.04 -4.64
N ALA A 60 5.76 7.04 -4.12
CA ALA A 60 7.20 7.15 -4.29
C ALA A 60 7.93 5.96 -3.64
N ILE A 61 7.57 5.58 -2.41
CA ILE A 61 8.15 4.40 -1.74
C ILE A 61 7.85 3.13 -2.53
N PHE A 62 6.62 2.94 -3.01
CA PHE A 62 6.26 1.78 -3.81
C PHE A 62 7.10 1.70 -5.10
N CYS A 63 7.19 2.80 -5.85
CA CYS A 63 7.94 2.82 -7.10
C CYS A 63 9.46 2.71 -6.89
N CYS A 64 10.01 3.39 -5.89
CA CYS A 64 11.46 3.45 -5.67
C CYS A 64 12.01 2.27 -4.86
N ILE A 65 11.19 1.60 -4.06
CA ILE A 65 11.66 0.54 -3.14
C ILE A 65 10.94 -0.79 -3.42
N ALA A 66 9.61 -0.80 -3.47
CA ALA A 66 8.87 -2.05 -3.63
C ALA A 66 9.11 -2.69 -5.00
N LEU A 67 9.06 -1.90 -6.10
CA LEU A 67 9.33 -2.41 -7.45
C LEU A 67 10.73 -3.01 -7.63
N PRO A 68 11.85 -2.35 -7.24
CA PRO A 68 13.17 -2.98 -7.37
C PRO A 68 13.33 -4.18 -6.45
N CYS A 69 12.73 -4.18 -5.25
CA CYS A 69 12.74 -5.34 -4.38
C CYS A 69 12.01 -6.54 -5.01
N LEU A 70 10.84 -6.32 -5.61
CA LEU A 70 10.09 -7.33 -6.34
C LEU A 70 10.86 -7.82 -7.58
N ALA A 71 11.48 -6.92 -8.34
CA ALA A 71 12.28 -7.28 -9.51
C ALA A 71 13.49 -8.16 -9.12
N ALA A 72 14.18 -7.81 -8.03
CA ALA A 72 15.28 -8.62 -7.50
C ALA A 72 14.78 -10.00 -7.03
N GLY A 73 13.66 -10.05 -6.30
CA GLY A 73 13.04 -11.31 -5.87
C GLY A 73 12.63 -12.20 -7.04
N MET A 74 12.02 -11.60 -8.07
CA MET A 74 11.65 -12.29 -9.32
C MET A 74 12.88 -12.86 -10.01
N TRP A 75 13.98 -12.11 -10.08
CA TRP A 75 15.22 -12.59 -10.69
C TRP A 75 15.84 -13.76 -9.93
N VAL A 76 15.87 -13.71 -8.59
CA VAL A 76 16.36 -14.82 -7.75
C VAL A 76 15.48 -16.06 -7.93
N ALA A 77 14.16 -15.89 -7.87
CA ALA A 77 13.21 -16.98 -8.07
C ALA A 77 13.31 -17.60 -9.48
N TYR A 78 13.47 -16.77 -10.52
CA TYR A 78 13.67 -17.24 -11.88
C TYR A 78 14.95 -18.07 -12.02
N ARG A 79 16.06 -17.61 -11.42
CA ARG A 79 17.32 -18.36 -11.43
C ARG A 79 17.22 -19.69 -10.70
N ASP A 80 16.59 -19.72 -9.51
CA ASP A 80 16.37 -20.97 -8.79
C ASP A 80 15.46 -21.90 -9.60
N HIS A 81 14.35 -21.40 -10.15
CA HIS A 81 13.43 -22.18 -10.96
C HIS A 81 14.13 -22.85 -12.16
N LYS A 82 14.97 -22.10 -12.89
CA LYS A 82 15.76 -22.65 -13.99
C LYS A 82 16.73 -23.73 -13.50
N ALA A 83 17.44 -23.48 -12.40
CA ALA A 83 18.35 -24.47 -11.82
C ALA A 83 17.63 -25.75 -11.35
N ARG A 84 16.39 -25.65 -10.84
CA ARG A 84 15.57 -26.82 -10.45
C ARG A 84 15.11 -27.66 -11.63
N TYR A 85 14.86 -27.04 -12.78
CA TYR A 85 14.53 -27.80 -14.00
C TYR A 85 15.75 -28.51 -14.59
N GLU A 86 16.94 -27.92 -14.47
CA GLU A 86 18.19 -28.53 -14.92
C GLU A 86 18.60 -29.71 -14.01
N GLN A 87 18.20 -29.71 -12.74
CA GLN A 87 18.46 -30.81 -11.80
C GLN A 87 17.68 -32.07 -12.16
N ASP A 88 18.40 -33.20 -12.20
CA ASP A 88 17.78 -34.51 -12.37
C ASP A 88 16.91 -34.87 -11.17
N ARG A 89 15.76 -35.48 -11.46
CA ARG A 89 14.84 -35.91 -10.40
C ARG A 89 15.49 -37.01 -9.56
N PRO A 90 15.20 -37.06 -8.25
CA PRO A 90 15.65 -38.17 -7.41
C PRO A 90 15.06 -39.50 -7.92
N PRO A 91 15.77 -40.64 -7.72
CA PRO A 91 15.26 -41.94 -8.09
C PRO A 91 14.00 -42.30 -7.29
N TYR A 92 13.14 -43.11 -7.88
CA TYR A 92 11.93 -43.60 -7.23
C TYR A 92 12.30 -44.56 -6.09
N ILE A 93 11.92 -44.21 -4.86
CA ILE A 93 12.04 -45.09 -3.69
C ILE A 93 10.67 -45.14 -3.01
N PRO A 94 9.99 -46.31 -2.99
CA PRO A 94 8.66 -46.44 -2.41
C PRO A 94 8.73 -46.50 -0.88
N TYR A 95 9.01 -45.36 -0.25
CA TYR A 95 8.94 -45.26 1.20
C TYR A 95 7.51 -45.50 1.69
N ALA A 96 7.34 -46.39 2.68
CA ALA A 96 6.02 -46.81 3.15
C ALA A 96 5.16 -45.67 3.73
N PHE A 97 5.78 -44.56 4.13
CA PHE A 97 5.08 -43.38 4.65
C PHE A 97 4.74 -42.34 3.57
N LEU A 98 5.29 -42.45 2.35
CA LEU A 98 5.02 -41.53 1.26
C LEU A 98 3.83 -42.01 0.43
N ASN A 99 2.98 -41.07 0.03
CA ASN A 99 1.82 -41.31 -0.83
C ASN A 99 0.87 -42.41 -0.33
N VAL A 100 0.73 -42.60 0.99
CA VAL A 100 -0.21 -43.58 1.57
C VAL A 100 -1.65 -43.23 1.18
N ARG A 101 -2.39 -44.20 0.65
CA ARG A 101 -3.80 -44.06 0.25
C ARG A 101 -4.67 -45.02 1.05
N ASN A 102 -5.38 -44.48 2.04
CA ASN A 102 -6.35 -45.26 2.84
C ASN A 102 -7.74 -45.30 2.18
N LYS A 103 -8.08 -44.26 1.42
CA LYS A 103 -9.33 -44.13 0.65
C LYS A 103 -9.00 -43.52 -0.71
N PRO A 104 -9.69 -43.92 -1.79
CA PRO A 104 -9.51 -43.30 -3.09
C PRO A 104 -9.98 -41.83 -3.06
N PHE A 105 -9.35 -40.99 -3.87
CA PHE A 105 -9.79 -39.61 -4.09
C PHE A 105 -11.16 -39.59 -4.80
N PRO A 106 -12.01 -38.57 -4.57
CA PRO A 106 -13.36 -38.51 -5.12
C PRO A 106 -13.43 -38.07 -6.60
N TRP A 107 -12.31 -38.10 -7.34
CA TRP A 107 -12.22 -37.71 -8.74
C TRP A 107 -11.27 -38.61 -9.51
N GLY A 108 -11.37 -38.59 -10.84
CA GLY A 108 -10.47 -39.30 -11.74
C GLY A 108 -10.45 -40.81 -11.46
N ASP A 109 -9.25 -41.35 -11.28
CA ASP A 109 -8.99 -42.77 -10.98
C ASP A 109 -8.93 -43.07 -9.47
N GLY A 110 -9.12 -42.05 -8.62
CA GLY A 110 -8.97 -42.16 -7.17
C GLY A 110 -7.53 -42.29 -6.67
N ASN A 111 -6.55 -42.35 -7.55
CA ASN A 111 -5.13 -42.50 -7.22
C ASN A 111 -4.40 -41.15 -7.38
N HIS A 112 -4.84 -40.31 -8.30
CA HIS A 112 -4.19 -39.03 -8.59
C HIS A 112 -4.66 -37.90 -7.66
N SER A 113 -3.70 -37.14 -7.12
CA SER A 113 -4.00 -35.89 -6.42
C SER A 113 -4.60 -34.85 -7.39
N LEU A 114 -5.26 -33.83 -6.85
CA LEU A 114 -5.91 -32.80 -7.68
C LEU A 114 -4.92 -32.06 -8.60
N PHE A 115 -3.72 -31.79 -8.10
CA PHE A 115 -2.62 -31.17 -8.84
C PHE A 115 -1.51 -32.20 -9.07
N HIS A 116 -1.83 -33.28 -9.79
CA HIS A 116 -0.86 -34.32 -10.10
C HIS A 116 0.02 -33.95 -11.31
N ASN A 117 1.34 -33.99 -11.13
CA ASN A 117 2.30 -33.88 -12.22
C ASN A 117 2.93 -35.25 -12.52
N LYS A 118 2.54 -35.87 -13.64
CA LYS A 118 2.98 -37.22 -14.06
C LYS A 118 4.50 -37.37 -14.20
N ALA A 119 5.20 -36.29 -14.50
CA ALA A 119 6.64 -36.29 -14.69
C ALA A 119 7.43 -36.19 -13.36
N GLU A 120 6.84 -35.58 -12.33
CA GLU A 120 7.52 -35.25 -11.07
C GLU A 120 6.98 -35.95 -9.83
N GLN A 121 5.73 -36.38 -9.87
CA GLN A 121 5.07 -37.04 -8.75
C GLN A 121 4.80 -38.48 -9.12
N TYR A 122 5.17 -39.39 -8.22
CA TYR A 122 4.92 -40.81 -8.43
C TYR A 122 3.66 -41.27 -7.69
N VAL A 123 3.11 -42.36 -8.18
CA VAL A 123 1.90 -42.99 -7.66
C VAL A 123 2.28 -44.34 -7.04
N PRO A 124 1.83 -44.66 -5.81
CA PRO A 124 1.95 -45.98 -5.23
C PRO A 124 1.60 -47.11 -6.22
N GLY A 125 2.51 -48.09 -6.33
CA GLY A 125 2.37 -49.26 -7.20
C GLY A 125 2.91 -49.10 -8.62
N VAL A 126 2.90 -47.88 -9.19
CA VAL A 126 3.33 -47.62 -10.57
C VAL A 126 4.69 -46.92 -10.63
N GLY A 127 4.99 -46.05 -9.65
CA GLY A 127 6.16 -45.18 -9.69
C GLY A 127 5.87 -43.91 -10.48
N PHE A 128 6.87 -43.39 -11.19
CA PHE A 128 6.69 -42.24 -12.06
C PHE A 128 6.05 -42.66 -13.38
N GLU A 129 4.96 -42.00 -13.77
CA GLU A 129 4.19 -42.39 -14.95
C GLU A 129 4.86 -41.92 -16.26
N GLU A 130 5.52 -40.76 -16.22
CA GLU A 130 6.21 -40.19 -17.38
C GLU A 130 7.67 -39.87 -17.05
N GLU A 131 8.53 -39.97 -18.07
CA GLU A 131 9.90 -39.50 -17.99
C GLU A 131 9.94 -37.97 -18.12
N ARG A 132 10.74 -37.32 -17.28
CA ARG A 132 10.88 -35.85 -17.30
C ARG A 132 11.52 -35.43 -18.61
N LYS A 133 10.78 -34.70 -19.44
CA LYS A 133 11.32 -34.02 -20.62
C LYS A 133 12.27 -32.91 -20.16
N LYS A 134 13.56 -33.03 -20.48
CA LYS A 134 14.53 -31.96 -20.26
C LYS A 134 14.32 -30.89 -21.34
N HIS A 135 14.06 -29.66 -20.93
CA HIS A 135 13.88 -28.50 -21.81
C HIS A 135 15.17 -27.69 -21.91
#